data_AF-A0A7Y5USK5-F1
#
_entry.id   AF-A0A7Y5USK5-F1
#
_cell.length_a   1.000
_cell.length_b   1.000
_cell.length_c   1.000
_cell.angle_alpha   90.00
_cell.angle_beta   90.00
_cell.angle_gamma   90.00
#
_symmetry.space_group_name_H-M   'P 1'
#
loop_
_entity.id
_entity.type
_entity.pdbx_description
1 polymer ?
#
loop_
_entity_poly.entity_id
_entity_poly.type
_entity_poly.pdbx_seq_one_letter_code
_entity_poly.pdbx_strand_id
1 'polypeptide(L)'
;MRPWRTRALVALGGLVCGLALAELLARTFAPAPPVPPRGEGEVMVESDDPARGWQLVAGTRFTLHYPEADGSERTVTHDVGPHGWRGAPFLPQKQPNATRIATVGDSHTFGWGVAEDETLAVRLERELRAQGAAVEVLNLGIPNTNLEEKAWVIEHVALPAGCDVVVLQLHFDDNALDGIDLGRRGGHAWAAGGRGDASGNTLDWLRERLASVRVVTEGLKRQRTSRAYAA
;
A
#
# COMPACT_ATOMS: atom_id res chain seq x y z
N MET A 1 -57.26 -25.86 -3.12
CA MET A 1 -56.13 -24.93 -2.86
C MET A 1 -55.98 -23.99 -4.05
N ARG A 2 -55.72 -22.69 -3.85
CA ARG A 2 -55.59 -21.74 -4.98
C ARG A 2 -54.32 -22.03 -5.79
N PRO A 3 -54.37 -22.13 -7.13
CA PRO A 3 -53.28 -22.63 -7.99
C PRO A 3 -51.99 -21.80 -7.94
N TRP A 4 -52.05 -20.54 -7.50
CA TRP A 4 -50.87 -19.70 -7.31
C TRP A 4 -49.98 -20.15 -6.15
N ARG A 5 -50.54 -20.80 -5.11
CA ARG A 5 -49.76 -21.29 -3.96
C ARG A 5 -48.83 -22.43 -4.36
N THR A 6 -49.33 -23.38 -5.16
CA THR A 6 -48.53 -24.49 -5.69
C THR A 6 -47.40 -23.98 -6.59
N ARG A 7 -47.68 -23.00 -7.46
CA ARG A 7 -46.65 -22.37 -8.31
C ARG A 7 -45.58 -21.64 -7.49
N ALA A 8 -45.98 -20.91 -6.45
CA ALA A 8 -45.04 -20.24 -5.55
C ALA A 8 -44.16 -21.24 -4.77
N LEU A 9 -44.71 -22.35 -4.29
CA LEU A 9 -43.95 -23.40 -3.60
C LEU A 9 -42.94 -24.09 -4.53
N VAL A 10 -43.33 -24.37 -5.78
CA VAL A 10 -42.41 -24.96 -6.78
C VAL A 10 -41.29 -23.98 -7.13
N ALA A 11 -41.59 -22.70 -7.31
CA ALA A 11 -40.58 -21.68 -7.59
C ALA A 11 -39.60 -21.50 -6.41
N LEU A 12 -40.12 -21.46 -5.18
CA LEU A 12 -39.30 -21.38 -3.96
C LEU A 12 -38.43 -22.63 -3.79
N GLY A 13 -39.00 -23.82 -4.00
CA GLY A 13 -38.26 -25.08 -3.96
C GLY A 13 -37.14 -25.13 -5.00
N GLY A 14 -37.43 -24.72 -6.25
CA GLY A 14 -36.43 -24.62 -7.31
C GLY A 14 -35.30 -23.64 -6.99
N LEU A 15 -35.63 -22.47 -6.41
CA LEU A 15 -34.63 -21.49 -5.97
C LEU A 15 -33.74 -22.05 -4.86
N VAL A 16 -34.32 -22.69 -3.84
CA VAL A 16 -33.57 -23.29 -2.72
C VAL A 16 -32.66 -24.41 -3.23
N CYS A 17 -33.17 -25.31 -4.07
CA CYS A 17 -32.37 -26.38 -4.67
C CYS A 17 -31.25 -25.82 -5.56
N GLY A 18 -31.55 -24.78 -6.36
CA GLY A 18 -30.56 -24.11 -7.20
C GLY A 18 -29.44 -23.45 -6.40
N LEU A 19 -29.78 -22.74 -5.32
CA LEU A 19 -28.80 -22.14 -4.42
C LEU A 19 -27.96 -23.19 -3.67
N ALA A 20 -28.58 -24.27 -3.21
CA ALA A 20 -27.87 -25.36 -2.54
C ALA A 20 -26.89 -26.08 -3.50
N LEU A 21 -27.31 -26.29 -4.75
CA LEU A 21 -26.43 -26.85 -5.78
C LEU A 21 -25.28 -25.89 -6.13
N ALA A 22 -25.57 -24.60 -6.29
CA ALA A 22 -24.55 -23.59 -6.56
C ALA A 22 -23.50 -23.52 -5.44
N GLU A 23 -23.94 -23.52 -4.17
CA GLU A 23 -23.06 -23.55 -3.00
C GLU A 23 -22.22 -24.84 -2.93
N LEU A 24 -22.82 -26.00 -3.23
CA LEU A 24 -22.09 -27.27 -3.27
C LEU A 24 -21.01 -27.24 -4.35
N LEU A 25 -21.36 -26.81 -5.56
CA LEU A 25 -20.41 -26.68 -6.67
C LEU A 25 -19.30 -25.69 -6.33
N ALA A 26 -19.62 -24.56 -5.69
CA ALA A 26 -18.62 -23.60 -5.22
C ALA A 26 -17.69 -24.25 -4.18
N ARG A 27 -18.21 -24.98 -3.20
CA ARG A 27 -17.36 -25.65 -2.19
C ARG A 27 -16.49 -26.77 -2.74
N THR A 28 -16.92 -27.46 -3.80
CA THR A 28 -16.16 -28.56 -4.40
C THR A 28 -15.13 -28.10 -5.42
N PHE A 29 -15.39 -26.99 -6.11
CA PHE A 29 -14.56 -26.55 -7.24
C PHE A 29 -13.90 -25.19 -7.05
N ALA A 30 -14.39 -24.34 -6.14
CA ALA A 30 -13.66 -23.12 -5.79
C ALA A 30 -12.46 -23.51 -4.92
N PRO A 31 -11.27 -22.97 -5.20
CA PRO A 31 -10.15 -23.10 -4.28
C PRO A 31 -10.59 -22.59 -2.90
N ALA A 32 -10.10 -23.25 -1.85
CA ALA A 32 -10.31 -22.76 -0.49
C ALA A 32 -9.87 -21.29 -0.43
N PRO A 33 -10.63 -20.40 0.23
CA PRO A 33 -10.21 -19.02 0.37
C PRO A 33 -8.81 -19.01 0.99
N PRO A 34 -7.88 -18.19 0.47
CA PRO A 34 -6.53 -18.13 1.02
C PRO A 34 -6.64 -17.79 2.50
N VAL A 35 -5.94 -18.56 3.33
CA VAL A 35 -5.88 -18.29 4.76
C VAL A 35 -5.20 -16.92 4.92
N PRO A 36 -5.80 -15.97 5.65
CA PRO A 36 -5.23 -14.64 5.77
C PRO A 36 -3.84 -14.72 6.41
N PRO A 37 -2.90 -13.85 6.01
CA PRO A 37 -1.59 -13.81 6.63
C PRO A 37 -1.72 -13.45 8.11
N ARG A 38 -0.84 -14.02 8.93
CA ARG A 38 -0.76 -13.72 10.36
C ARG A 38 0.39 -12.76 10.60
N GLY A 39 0.15 -11.71 11.38
CA GLY A 39 1.17 -10.73 11.76
C GLY A 39 1.61 -10.93 13.21
N GLU A 40 2.92 -10.89 13.45
CA GLU A 40 3.52 -10.92 14.78
C GLU A 40 4.37 -9.67 14.99
N GLY A 41 4.13 -8.98 16.11
CA GLY A 41 4.79 -7.71 16.45
C GLY A 41 3.96 -6.48 16.07
N GLU A 42 4.53 -5.31 16.36
CA GLU A 42 3.93 -4.01 16.06
C GLU A 42 4.97 -3.15 15.33
N VAL A 43 4.56 -2.55 14.21
CA VAL A 43 5.46 -1.82 13.32
C VAL A 43 5.11 -0.35 13.21
N MET A 44 3.88 0.04 13.59
CA MET A 44 3.40 1.41 13.50
C MET A 44 2.45 1.72 14.64
N VAL A 45 2.45 2.98 15.06
CA VAL A 45 1.54 3.56 16.05
C VAL A 45 1.04 4.90 15.53
N GLU A 46 -0.07 5.37 16.10
CA GLU A 46 -0.51 6.75 15.86
C GLU A 46 0.55 7.71 16.43
N SER A 47 0.86 8.75 15.66
CA SER A 47 1.77 9.82 16.03
C SER A 47 1.07 10.80 16.97
N ASP A 48 1.81 11.33 17.94
CA ASP A 48 1.33 12.44 18.79
C ASP A 48 1.09 13.72 17.99
N ASP A 49 1.81 13.91 16.86
CA ASP A 49 1.53 14.96 15.88
C ASP A 49 0.39 14.50 14.95
N PRO A 50 -0.81 15.11 15.02
CA PRO A 50 -1.94 14.73 14.19
C PRO A 50 -1.71 15.01 12.70
N ALA A 51 -0.79 15.92 12.34
CA ALA A 51 -0.46 16.21 10.93
C ALA A 51 0.42 15.11 10.32
N ARG A 52 1.14 14.35 11.14
CA ARG A 52 1.91 13.17 10.73
C ARG A 52 1.04 11.93 10.58
N GLY A 53 0.00 11.80 11.40
CA GLY A 53 -0.90 10.66 11.40
C GLY A 53 -0.25 9.40 11.97
N TRP A 54 0.39 8.59 11.12
CA TRP A 54 1.05 7.35 11.52
C TRP A 54 2.57 7.49 11.60
N GLN A 55 3.20 6.74 12.50
CA GLN A 55 4.65 6.62 12.56
C GLN A 55 5.10 5.17 12.78
N LEU A 56 6.25 4.81 12.22
CA LEU A 56 6.85 3.50 12.48
C LEU A 56 7.47 3.48 13.88
N VAL A 57 7.41 2.32 14.55
CA VAL A 57 8.02 2.13 15.87
C VAL A 57 9.50 1.83 15.69
N ALA A 58 10.38 2.71 16.16
CA ALA A 58 11.82 2.55 16.00
C ALA A 58 12.35 1.28 16.69
N GLY A 59 13.25 0.56 16.01
CA GLY A 59 13.90 -0.63 16.55
C GLY A 59 12.99 -1.86 16.66
N THR A 60 11.81 -1.86 16.03
CA THR A 60 10.92 -3.02 16.04
C THR A 60 11.08 -3.90 14.82
N ARG A 61 10.62 -5.14 15.00
CA ARG A 61 10.52 -6.15 13.97
C ARG A 61 9.08 -6.61 13.88
N PHE A 62 8.55 -6.66 12.67
CA PHE A 62 7.24 -7.21 12.38
C PHE A 62 7.33 -8.32 11.35
N THR A 63 6.68 -9.44 11.65
CA THR A 63 6.76 -10.65 10.83
C THR A 63 5.40 -11.03 10.31
N LEU A 64 5.29 -11.20 8.98
CA LEU A 64 4.11 -11.73 8.31
C LEU A 64 4.34 -13.19 7.94
N HIS A 65 3.38 -14.03 8.29
CA HIS A 65 3.32 -15.44 8.00
C HIS A 65 2.24 -15.67 6.95
N TYR A 66 2.65 -16.04 5.73
CA TYR A 66 1.79 -16.34 4.60
C TYR A 66 1.64 -17.86 4.47
N PRO A 67 0.48 -18.41 4.85
CA PRO A 67 0.18 -19.83 4.61
C PRO A 67 -0.02 -20.07 3.11
N GLU A 68 0.65 -21.10 2.58
CA GLU A 68 0.60 -21.50 1.19
C GLU A 68 -0.37 -22.69 0.99
N ALA A 69 -0.85 -22.88 -0.25
CA ALA A 69 -1.86 -23.91 -0.56
C ALA A 69 -1.34 -25.34 -0.38
N ASP A 70 -0.02 -25.55 -0.41
CA ASP A 70 0.64 -26.83 -0.18
C ASP A 70 0.88 -27.13 1.32
N GLY A 71 0.43 -26.24 2.21
CA GLY A 71 0.63 -26.36 3.66
C GLY A 71 1.97 -25.81 4.16
N SER A 72 2.83 -25.31 3.27
CA SER A 72 4.02 -24.57 3.66
C SER A 72 3.67 -23.15 4.14
N GLU A 73 4.64 -22.48 4.74
CA GLU A 73 4.48 -21.09 5.21
C GLU A 73 5.66 -20.25 4.75
N ARG A 74 5.37 -19.13 4.10
CA ARG A 74 6.35 -18.12 3.73
C ARG A 74 6.35 -17.01 4.76
N THR A 75 7.51 -16.76 5.34
CA THR A 75 7.70 -15.71 6.35
C THR A 75 8.36 -14.48 5.72
N VAL A 76 7.85 -13.28 6.02
CA VAL A 76 8.45 -12.01 5.61
C VAL A 76 8.63 -11.11 6.82
N THR A 77 9.85 -10.64 7.03
CA THR A 77 10.21 -9.78 8.15
C THR A 77 10.39 -8.33 7.68
N HIS A 78 9.94 -7.41 8.53
CA HIS A 78 10.01 -5.97 8.34
C HIS A 78 10.75 -5.39 9.52
N ASP A 79 11.97 -4.93 9.29
CA ASP A 79 12.82 -4.32 10.31
C ASP A 79 12.74 -2.80 10.21
N VAL A 80 12.38 -2.15 11.32
CA VAL A 80 12.41 -0.69 11.45
C VAL A 80 13.67 -0.34 12.23
N GLY A 81 14.55 0.43 11.60
CA GLY A 81 15.80 0.87 12.21
C GLY A 81 15.57 1.80 13.41
N PRO A 82 16.64 2.11 14.17
CA PRO A 82 16.56 2.95 15.36
C PRO A 82 16.14 4.41 15.07
N HIS A 83 16.16 4.82 13.81
CA HIS A 83 15.73 6.14 13.33
C HIS A 83 14.25 6.16 12.89
N GLY A 84 13.52 5.06 13.08
CA GLY A 84 12.09 4.99 12.80
C GLY A 84 11.74 4.83 11.32
N TRP A 85 12.69 4.33 10.51
CA TRP A 85 12.46 4.03 9.09
C TRP A 85 12.88 2.61 8.75
N ARG A 86 12.22 2.05 7.73
CA ARG A 86 12.54 0.72 7.25
C ARG A 86 13.86 0.72 6.48
N GLY A 87 14.66 -0.30 6.71
CA GLY A 87 15.92 -0.54 6.00
C GLY A 87 17.12 0.14 6.66
N ALA A 88 18.21 0.23 5.89
CA ALA A 88 19.49 0.72 6.40
C ALA A 88 19.37 2.16 6.95
N PRO A 89 20.06 2.48 8.06
CA PRO A 89 20.17 3.84 8.53
C PRO A 89 20.82 4.74 7.49
N PHE A 90 20.18 5.87 7.21
CA PHE A 90 20.78 6.91 6.40
C PHE A 90 21.52 7.91 7.28
N LEU A 91 22.67 8.36 6.78
CA LEU A 91 23.49 9.34 7.48
C LEU A 91 22.78 10.70 7.46
N PRO A 92 22.88 11.51 8.53
CA PRO A 92 22.32 12.86 8.56
C PRO A 92 22.77 13.71 7.37
N GLN A 93 24.03 13.54 6.96
CA GLN A 93 24.59 14.18 5.78
C GLN A 93 24.68 13.18 4.62
N LYS A 94 24.22 13.59 3.43
CA LYS A 94 24.38 12.80 2.20
C LYS A 94 25.85 12.55 1.89
N GLN A 95 26.13 11.41 1.25
CA GLN A 95 27.49 11.16 0.76
C GLN A 95 27.90 12.21 -0.28
N PRO A 96 29.15 12.70 -0.25
CA PRO A 96 29.63 13.64 -1.27
C PRO A 96 29.43 13.06 -2.68
N ASN A 97 28.88 13.87 -3.58
CA ASN A 97 28.60 13.51 -4.98
C ASN A 97 27.55 12.40 -5.18
N ALA A 98 26.82 11.98 -4.14
CA ALA A 98 25.68 11.08 -4.28
C ALA A 98 24.36 11.86 -4.44
N THR A 99 23.48 11.39 -5.32
CA THR A 99 22.09 11.83 -5.37
C THR A 99 21.28 11.06 -4.34
N ARG A 100 20.62 11.77 -3.43
CA ARG A 100 19.76 11.17 -2.40
C ARG A 100 18.31 11.19 -2.87
N ILE A 101 17.70 10.02 -2.98
CA ILE A 101 16.33 9.84 -3.45
C ILE A 101 15.47 9.38 -2.28
N ALA A 102 14.35 10.04 -2.02
CA ALA A 102 13.34 9.56 -1.08
C ALA A 102 12.18 8.90 -1.82
N THR A 103 11.86 7.66 -1.51
CA THR A 103 10.57 7.06 -1.89
C THR A 103 9.57 7.31 -0.78
N VAL A 104 8.51 8.06 -1.05
CA VAL A 104 7.46 8.43 -0.08
C VAL A 104 6.14 7.82 -0.51
N GLY A 105 5.42 7.20 0.41
CA GLY A 105 4.12 6.61 0.12
C GLY A 105 3.60 5.74 1.25
N ASP A 106 2.67 4.85 0.91
CA ASP A 106 1.96 4.01 1.88
C ASP A 106 2.63 2.63 2.08
N SER A 107 1.82 1.62 2.41
CA SER A 107 2.21 0.22 2.54
C SER A 107 2.96 -0.34 1.33
N HIS A 108 2.69 0.17 0.12
CA HIS A 108 3.38 -0.21 -1.10
C HIS A 108 4.83 0.27 -1.12
N THR A 109 5.07 1.53 -0.73
CA THR A 109 6.42 2.09 -0.61
C THR A 109 7.16 1.47 0.56
N PHE A 110 6.48 1.31 1.70
CA PHE A 110 7.02 0.60 2.86
C PHE A 110 7.47 -0.82 2.49
N GLY A 111 6.71 -1.50 1.62
CA GLY A 111 6.97 -2.87 1.18
C GLY A 111 6.29 -3.91 2.08
N TRP A 112 5.03 -3.68 2.45
CA TRP A 112 4.27 -4.61 3.28
C TRP A 112 4.17 -6.00 2.62
N GLY A 113 4.67 -7.04 3.29
CA GLY A 113 4.74 -8.40 2.74
C GLY A 113 5.88 -8.64 1.77
N VAL A 114 6.80 -7.69 1.62
CA VAL A 114 7.95 -7.74 0.70
C VAL A 114 9.24 -7.85 1.52
N ALA A 115 10.17 -8.72 1.10
CA ALA A 115 11.48 -8.83 1.74
C ALA A 115 12.27 -7.53 1.58
N GLU A 116 13.19 -7.23 2.50
CA GLU A 116 13.89 -5.94 2.52
C GLU A 116 14.64 -5.64 1.21
N ASP A 117 15.35 -6.63 0.67
CA ASP A 117 16.11 -6.56 -0.58
C ASP A 117 15.23 -6.47 -1.84
N GLU A 118 13.92 -6.66 -1.66
CA GLU A 118 12.93 -6.57 -2.73
C GLU A 118 12.09 -5.29 -2.68
N THR A 119 12.25 -4.47 -1.64
CA THR A 119 11.56 -3.18 -1.54
C THR A 119 11.89 -2.26 -2.73
N LEU A 120 10.95 -1.35 -3.06
CA LEU A 120 11.14 -0.38 -4.14
C LEU A 120 12.44 0.41 -3.97
N ALA A 121 12.72 0.88 -2.74
CA ALA A 121 13.92 1.67 -2.45
C ALA A 121 15.21 0.89 -2.75
N VAL A 122 15.32 -0.35 -2.25
CA VAL A 122 16.52 -1.17 -2.45
C VAL A 122 16.69 -1.58 -3.90
N ARG A 123 15.60 -1.98 -4.59
CA ARG A 123 15.67 -2.32 -6.01
C ARG A 123 16.04 -1.09 -6.85
N LEU A 124 15.44 0.08 -6.59
CA LEU A 124 15.75 1.32 -7.29
C LEU A 124 17.22 1.72 -7.11
N GLU A 125 17.73 1.65 -5.88
CA GLU A 125 19.13 1.94 -5.59
C GLU A 125 20.06 1.00 -6.38
N ARG A 126 19.77 -0.31 -6.35
CA ARG A 126 20.56 -1.33 -7.04
C ARG A 126 20.59 -1.10 -8.56
N GLU A 127 19.44 -0.87 -9.18
CA GLU A 127 19.34 -0.68 -10.63
C GLU A 127 20.05 0.62 -11.09
N LEU A 128 19.96 1.70 -10.31
CA LEU A 128 20.65 2.96 -10.62
C LEU A 128 22.16 2.85 -10.42
N ARG A 129 22.61 2.19 -9.35
CA ARG A 129 24.05 1.93 -9.13
C ARG A 129 24.64 1.02 -10.20
N ALA A 130 23.89 0.03 -10.67
CA ALA A 130 24.30 -0.82 -11.79
C ALA A 130 24.53 -0.04 -13.10
N GLN A 131 23.87 1.12 -13.25
CA GLN A 131 24.07 2.05 -14.37
C GLN A 131 25.19 3.09 -14.11
N GLY A 132 25.95 2.94 -13.02
CA GLY A 132 27.07 3.83 -12.67
C GLY A 132 26.66 5.10 -11.93
N ALA A 133 25.40 5.23 -11.49
CA ALA A 133 24.96 6.37 -10.70
C ALA A 133 25.40 6.24 -9.23
N ALA A 134 25.98 7.31 -8.68
CA ALA A 134 26.21 7.42 -7.25
C ALA A 134 24.91 7.87 -6.58
N VAL A 135 24.13 6.90 -6.08
CA VAL A 135 22.83 7.17 -5.45
C VAL A 135 22.71 6.52 -4.08
N GLU A 136 21.91 7.14 -3.22
CA GLU A 136 21.35 6.52 -2.03
C GLU A 136 19.82 6.67 -2.05
N VAL A 137 19.08 5.61 -1.74
CA VAL A 137 17.61 5.63 -1.79
C VAL A 137 17.01 5.34 -0.41
N LEU A 138 16.24 6.29 0.11
CA LEU A 138 15.58 6.21 1.40
C LEU A 138 14.16 5.66 1.25
N ASN A 139 13.83 4.64 2.04
CA ASN A 139 12.45 4.18 2.17
C ASN A 139 11.73 5.00 3.25
N LEU A 140 10.97 6.00 2.83
CA LEU A 140 10.12 6.82 3.69
C LEU A 140 8.64 6.44 3.56
N GLY A 141 8.37 5.16 3.30
CA GLY A 141 7.01 4.62 3.28
C GLY A 141 6.49 4.36 4.69
N ILE A 142 5.25 4.77 4.96
CA ILE A 142 4.53 4.45 6.20
C ILE A 142 3.19 3.83 5.81
N PRO A 143 2.87 2.60 6.24
CA PRO A 143 1.57 2.00 5.94
C PRO A 143 0.41 2.88 6.38
N ASN A 144 -0.71 2.78 5.66
CA ASN A 144 -1.95 3.50 5.97
C ASN A 144 -1.81 5.03 5.95
N THR A 145 -0.91 5.58 5.14
CA THR A 145 -0.79 7.03 4.96
C THR A 145 -1.60 7.58 3.79
N ASN A 146 -2.19 8.76 4.01
CA ASN A 146 -2.88 9.54 3.00
C ASN A 146 -1.95 10.57 2.32
N LEU A 147 -2.49 11.44 1.45
CA LEU A 147 -1.69 12.46 0.77
C LEU A 147 -1.13 13.54 1.71
N GLU A 148 -1.90 14.04 2.69
CA GLU A 148 -1.40 15.04 3.65
C GLU A 148 -0.23 14.50 4.47
N GLU A 149 -0.35 13.27 4.96
CA GLU A 149 0.68 12.60 5.77
C GLU A 149 1.94 12.33 4.92
N LYS A 150 1.76 11.95 3.64
CA LYS A 150 2.89 11.87 2.68
C LYS A 150 3.56 13.23 2.48
N ALA A 151 2.79 14.30 2.34
CA ALA A 151 3.34 15.66 2.23
C ALA A 151 4.10 16.08 3.50
N TRP A 152 3.59 15.73 4.67
CA TRP A 152 4.28 15.93 5.95
C TRP A 152 5.64 15.24 5.97
N VAL A 153 5.72 13.98 5.52
CA VAL A 153 6.99 13.23 5.43
C VAL A 153 7.98 13.92 4.48
N ILE A 154 7.50 14.47 3.36
CA ILE A 154 8.36 15.22 2.45
C ILE A 154 8.93 16.45 3.15
N GLU A 155 8.07 17.27 3.76
CA GLU A 155 8.45 18.55 4.36
C GLU A 155 9.35 18.39 5.59
N HIS A 156 9.06 17.41 6.44
CA HIS A 156 9.70 17.27 7.75
C HIS A 156 10.82 16.22 7.77
N VAL A 157 10.91 15.37 6.75
CA VAL A 157 11.91 14.29 6.71
C VAL A 157 12.73 14.34 5.43
N ALA A 158 12.12 14.26 4.26
CA ALA A 158 12.86 14.17 3.00
C ALA A 158 13.68 15.43 2.70
N LEU A 159 13.06 16.62 2.81
CA LEU A 159 13.73 17.90 2.55
C LEU A 159 14.83 18.18 3.60
N PRO A 160 14.60 18.03 4.92
CA PRO A 160 15.65 18.22 5.92
C PRO A 160 16.78 17.19 5.81
N ALA A 161 16.50 15.96 5.35
CA ALA A 161 17.51 14.95 5.06
C ALA A 161 18.33 15.25 3.78
N GLY A 162 18.05 16.35 3.06
CA GLY A 162 18.80 16.76 1.88
C GLY A 162 18.57 15.85 0.67
N CYS A 163 17.38 15.26 0.55
CA CYS A 163 17.00 14.49 -0.64
C CYS A 163 16.90 15.42 -1.86
N ASP A 164 17.56 15.02 -2.95
CA ASP A 164 17.56 15.72 -4.23
C ASP A 164 16.31 15.39 -5.07
N VAL A 165 15.79 14.18 -4.89
CA VAL A 165 14.65 13.65 -5.64
C VAL A 165 13.67 13.01 -4.67
N VAL A 166 12.37 13.28 -4.87
CA VAL A 166 11.29 12.60 -4.17
C VAL A 166 10.46 11.82 -5.18
N VAL A 167 10.36 10.51 -4.96
CA VAL A 167 9.45 9.61 -5.68
C VAL A 167 8.21 9.45 -4.80
N LEU A 168 7.17 10.23 -5.11
CA LEU A 168 5.89 10.17 -4.42
C LEU A 168 4.99 9.11 -5.06
N GLN A 169 4.64 8.08 -4.28
CA GLN A 169 3.66 7.08 -4.67
C GLN A 169 2.25 7.55 -4.27
N LEU A 170 1.38 7.57 -5.28
CA LEU A 170 -0.04 7.85 -5.13
C LEU A 170 -0.83 6.55 -5.31
N HIS A 171 -1.83 6.36 -4.47
CA HIS A 171 -2.78 5.26 -4.51
C HIS A 171 -4.18 5.80 -4.82
N PHE A 172 -5.08 4.92 -5.24
CA PHE A 172 -6.45 5.32 -5.61
C PHE A 172 -7.27 5.84 -4.43
N ASP A 173 -6.87 5.53 -3.19
CA ASP A 173 -7.50 6.06 -1.98
C ASP A 173 -6.94 7.44 -1.58
N ASP A 174 -5.84 7.89 -2.19
CA ASP A 174 -5.43 9.29 -2.13
C ASP A 174 -6.36 10.06 -3.08
N ASN A 175 -7.40 10.70 -2.54
CA ASN A 175 -8.41 11.49 -3.28
C ASN A 175 -7.83 12.78 -3.89
N ALA A 176 -6.71 12.66 -4.59
CA ALA A 176 -5.80 13.70 -5.02
C ALA A 176 -5.92 14.05 -6.50
N LEU A 177 -7.02 13.69 -7.16
CA LEU A 177 -7.24 14.08 -8.56
C LEU A 177 -8.48 14.97 -8.61
N ASP A 178 -8.25 16.28 -8.81
CA ASP A 178 -9.32 17.27 -9.01
C ASP A 178 -10.35 16.75 -10.03
N GLY A 179 -11.61 16.71 -9.62
CA GLY A 179 -12.72 16.27 -10.46
C GLY A 179 -12.87 14.76 -10.65
N ILE A 180 -12.06 13.93 -9.98
CA ILE A 180 -12.24 12.48 -9.93
C ILE A 180 -12.63 12.07 -8.51
N ASP A 181 -13.94 12.02 -8.24
CA ASP A 181 -14.48 11.25 -7.13
C ASP A 181 -14.23 9.77 -7.44
N LEU A 182 -13.11 9.22 -6.94
CA LEU A 182 -12.78 7.81 -7.11
C LEU A 182 -13.75 6.89 -6.35
N GLY A 183 -14.72 7.47 -5.62
CA GLY A 183 -15.79 6.77 -4.96
C GLY A 183 -15.23 5.92 -3.82
N ARG A 184 -15.53 6.30 -2.57
CA ARG A 184 -15.49 5.38 -1.43
C ARG A 184 -16.42 4.18 -1.70
N ARG A 185 -15.98 3.21 -2.47
CA ARG A 185 -16.70 1.97 -2.75
C ARG A 185 -15.81 0.80 -2.42
N GLY A 186 -15.89 0.41 -1.15
CA GLY A 186 -15.56 -0.94 -0.70
C GLY A 186 -14.10 -1.16 -0.33
N GLY A 187 -13.67 -0.58 0.80
CA GLY A 187 -12.47 -1.02 1.51
C GLY A 187 -12.88 -1.66 2.84
N HIS A 188 -12.36 -2.86 3.12
CA HIS A 188 -12.61 -3.65 4.32
C HIS A 188 -12.46 -2.83 5.62
N ALA A 189 -13.17 -3.22 6.69
CA ALA A 189 -13.26 -2.48 7.96
C ALA A 189 -11.92 -2.12 8.65
N TRP A 190 -10.78 -2.67 8.21
CA TRP A 190 -9.44 -2.26 8.66
C TRP A 190 -8.92 -0.98 7.98
N ALA A 191 -9.44 -0.62 6.80
CA ALA A 191 -9.11 0.60 6.05
C ALA A 191 -9.95 1.83 6.47
N ALA A 192 -10.93 1.64 7.37
CA ALA A 192 -11.81 2.71 7.85
C ALA A 192 -11.11 3.74 8.77
N GLY A 193 -9.82 3.57 9.05
CA GLY A 193 -9.00 4.49 9.84
C GLY A 193 -8.37 5.63 9.04
N GLY A 194 -8.52 5.66 7.71
CA GLY A 194 -8.01 6.75 6.88
C GLY A 194 -8.77 8.06 7.16
N ARG A 195 -8.17 8.95 7.96
CA ARG A 195 -8.54 10.36 7.97
C ARG A 195 -8.25 10.88 6.56
N GLY A 196 -9.18 11.59 5.93
CA GLY A 196 -8.97 12.05 4.57
C GLY A 196 -10.09 12.94 4.08
N ASP A 197 -9.99 14.21 4.40
CA ASP A 197 -10.42 15.32 3.56
C ASP A 197 -9.24 15.73 2.67
N ALA A 198 -9.02 15.03 1.55
CA ALA A 198 -8.10 15.52 0.54
C ALA A 198 -8.64 16.84 -0.01
N SER A 199 -8.22 17.95 0.59
CA SER A 199 -8.53 19.29 0.10
C SER A 199 -7.56 19.60 -1.04
N GLY A 200 -8.04 20.26 -2.10
CA GLY A 200 -7.22 20.62 -3.28
C GLY A 200 -5.91 21.37 -2.95
N ASN A 201 -5.81 21.92 -1.73
CA ASN A 201 -4.66 22.66 -1.23
C ASN A 201 -3.35 21.85 -1.18
N THR A 202 -3.39 20.53 -0.93
CA THR A 202 -2.15 19.73 -0.75
C THR A 202 -1.41 19.50 -2.08
N LEU A 203 -2.14 19.35 -3.19
CA LEU A 203 -1.52 19.23 -4.51
C LEU A 203 -0.89 20.53 -4.97
N ASP A 204 -1.57 21.65 -4.73
CA ASP A 204 -1.03 22.96 -5.08
C ASP A 204 0.21 23.25 -4.25
N TRP A 205 0.20 22.92 -2.95
CA TRP A 205 1.40 22.93 -2.10
C TRP A 205 2.55 22.11 -2.69
N LEU A 206 2.28 20.88 -3.18
CA LEU A 206 3.30 20.02 -3.80
C LEU A 206 3.86 20.67 -5.08
N ARG A 207 2.99 21.22 -5.93
CA ARG A 207 3.39 21.87 -7.20
C ARG A 207 4.25 23.11 -6.97
N GLU A 208 3.96 23.89 -5.93
CA GLU A 208 4.72 25.09 -5.58
C GLU A 208 6.12 24.76 -5.05
N ARG A 209 6.26 23.65 -4.30
CA ARG A 209 7.51 23.32 -3.58
C ARG A 209 8.39 22.30 -4.29
N LEU A 210 7.82 21.45 -5.13
CA LEU A 210 8.57 20.42 -5.85
C LEU A 210 8.66 20.81 -7.33
N ALA A 211 9.86 21.20 -7.75
CA ALA A 211 10.17 21.68 -9.12
C ALA A 211 9.79 20.71 -10.25
N SER A 212 9.41 19.46 -9.93
CA SER A 212 8.95 18.47 -10.91
C SER A 212 7.94 17.47 -10.33
N VAL A 213 6.75 17.92 -9.94
CA VAL A 213 5.63 16.98 -9.70
C VAL A 213 5.13 16.42 -11.03
N ARG A 214 5.69 15.28 -11.48
CA ARG A 214 5.15 14.51 -12.61
C ARG A 214 4.30 13.36 -12.07
N VAL A 215 2.99 13.53 -12.10
CA VAL A 215 2.05 12.47 -11.76
C VAL A 215 2.01 11.46 -12.91
N VAL A 216 2.56 10.25 -12.71
CA VAL A 216 2.51 9.17 -13.71
C VAL A 216 1.13 8.50 -13.66
N THR A 217 0.10 9.18 -14.15
CA THR A 217 -1.27 8.61 -14.26
C THR A 217 -1.43 7.61 -15.42
N GLU A 218 -0.47 7.56 -16.34
CA GLU A 218 -0.53 6.74 -17.55
C GLU A 218 -0.27 5.24 -17.30
N GLY A 219 0.51 4.88 -16.28
CA GLY A 219 0.77 3.48 -15.92
C GLY A 219 -0.44 2.76 -15.32
N LEU A 220 -1.18 3.46 -14.44
CA LEU A 220 -2.36 2.94 -13.74
C LEU A 220 -3.53 2.66 -14.68
N LYS A 221 -3.72 3.49 -15.71
CA LYS A 221 -4.75 3.26 -16.75
C LYS A 221 -4.45 2.02 -17.59
N ARG A 222 -3.17 1.71 -17.84
CA ARG A 222 -2.75 0.53 -18.60
C ARG A 222 -2.83 -0.77 -17.79
N GLN A 223 -2.59 -0.73 -16.48
CA GLN A 223 -2.69 -1.93 -15.64
C GLN A 223 -4.12 -2.35 -15.28
N ARG A 224 -5.10 -1.42 -15.26
CA ARG A 224 -6.52 -1.77 -15.11
C ARG A 224 -7.07 -2.63 -16.26
N THR A 225 -6.39 -2.69 -17.40
CA THR A 225 -6.78 -3.52 -18.55
C THR A 225 -5.97 -4.80 -18.70
N SER A 226 -4.90 -5.02 -17.91
CA SER A 226 -4.14 -6.27 -17.95
C SER A 226 -4.76 -7.34 -17.04
N ARG A 227 -5.41 -8.32 -17.66
CA ARG A 227 -6.02 -9.54 -17.06
C ARG A 227 -5.05 -10.48 -16.31
N ALA A 228 -3.92 -10.01 -15.82
CA ALA A 228 -2.87 -10.86 -15.25
C ALA A 228 -2.98 -10.98 -13.72
N TYR A 229 -4.12 -11.45 -13.21
CA TYR A 229 -4.27 -12.01 -11.85
C TYR A 229 -5.31 -13.16 -11.82
N ALA A 230 -5.52 -13.80 -12.96
CA ALA A 230 -6.29 -15.03 -13.09
C ALA A 230 -5.41 -16.07 -13.80
N ALA A 231 -4.47 -16.64 -13.06
CA ALA A 231 -3.80 -17.90 -13.35
C ALA A 231 -3.63 -18.65 -12.03
#